data_AF-A0A819P0K4-F1
#
_entry.id   AF-A0A819P0K4-F1
#
_cell.length_a   1.000
_cell.length_b   1.000
_cell.length_c   1.000
_cell.angle_alpha   90.00
_cell.angle_beta   90.00
_cell.angle_gamma   90.00
#
_symmetry.space_group_name_H-M   'P 1'
#
loop_
_entity.id
_entity.type
_entity.pdbx_description
1 polymer ?
#
loop_
_entity_poly.entity_id
_entity_poly.type
_entity_poly.pdbx_seq_one_letter_code
_entity_poly.pdbx_strand_id
1 'polypeptide(L)'
;EGVFNRQNERIYAASRLEADEQRGIYQQPKYPKRLIVWLGTSKNGLRSPIIFKPDETISHKNYIEVILQHAQAEGEQLLGDNFIFQQDHATPHTHRESLAWCEENLTFFLDNHRWPPNSLDLNVLHYYVWDAITNNMQCDKVKDYDSLNDETSRGIRHVPKSDLLRSIENWLHRILFILKTKGAFVK
;
A
#
# COMPACT_ATOMS: atom_id res chain seq x y z
N GLU A 1 -7.59 -19.74 -21.08
CA GLU A 1 -8.53 -18.71 -20.61
C GLU A 1 -7.74 -17.53 -20.12
N GLY A 2 -8.07 -16.33 -20.61
CA GLY A 2 -7.42 -15.10 -20.21
C GLY A 2 -7.59 -14.86 -18.71
N VAL A 3 -6.51 -14.48 -18.02
CA VAL A 3 -6.52 -14.21 -16.58
C VAL A 3 -6.42 -12.71 -16.35
N PHE A 4 -7.44 -12.12 -15.71
CA PHE A 4 -7.36 -10.73 -15.25
C PHE A 4 -6.46 -10.66 -14.01
N ASN A 5 -5.32 -10.00 -14.15
CA ASN A 5 -4.45 -9.62 -13.05
C ASN A 5 -4.90 -8.26 -12.51
N ARG A 6 -5.50 -8.30 -11.32
CA ARG A 6 -5.97 -7.12 -10.59
C ARG A 6 -4.84 -6.19 -10.15
N GLN A 7 -3.65 -6.72 -9.89
CA GLN A 7 -2.50 -5.97 -9.38
C GLN A 7 -1.97 -4.93 -10.38
N ASN A 8 -2.14 -5.18 -11.68
CA ASN A 8 -1.70 -4.25 -12.72
C ASN A 8 -2.81 -3.89 -13.72
N GLU A 9 -4.06 -4.29 -13.42
CA GLU A 9 -5.23 -4.10 -14.27
C GLU A 9 -5.04 -4.64 -15.70
N ARG A 10 -4.32 -5.76 -15.88
CA ARG A 10 -4.06 -6.37 -17.20
C ARG A 10 -4.73 -7.72 -17.35
N ILE A 11 -5.13 -8.04 -18.58
CA ILE A 11 -5.57 -9.39 -18.95
C ILE A 11 -4.38 -10.10 -19.62
N TYR A 12 -3.92 -11.19 -19.02
CA TYR A 12 -2.97 -12.10 -19.66
C TYR A 12 -3.74 -13.15 -20.44
N ALA A 13 -3.68 -13.09 -21.77
CA ALA A 13 -4.34 -14.02 -22.67
C ALA A 13 -3.40 -14.41 -23.82
N ALA A 14 -3.62 -15.57 -24.44
CA ALA A 14 -2.81 -16.05 -25.55
C ALA A 14 -3.13 -15.31 -26.86
N SER A 15 -4.30 -14.66 -26.94
CA SER A 15 -4.71 -13.88 -28.09
C SER A 15 -5.56 -12.68 -27.68
N ARG A 16 -5.70 -11.71 -28.60
CA ARG A 16 -6.60 -10.57 -28.42
C ARG A 16 -8.06 -10.98 -28.30
N LEU A 17 -8.48 -12.00 -29.07
CA LEU A 17 -9.84 -12.53 -29.05
C LEU A 17 -10.21 -13.01 -27.64
N GLU A 18 -9.32 -13.78 -27.01
CA GLU A 18 -9.49 -14.31 -25.64
C GLU A 18 -9.44 -13.20 -24.58
N ALA A 19 -8.69 -12.11 -24.81
CA ALA A 19 -8.72 -10.94 -23.93
C ALA A 19 -10.04 -10.17 -24.05
N ASP A 20 -10.59 -10.05 -25.25
CA ASP A 20 -11.85 -9.34 -25.51
C ASP A 20 -13.05 -10.04 -24.85
N GLU A 21 -13.05 -11.39 -24.78
CA GLU A 21 -14.02 -12.18 -24.01
C GLU A 21 -14.06 -11.80 -22.51
N GLN A 22 -12.94 -11.28 -21.97
CA GLN A 22 -12.79 -10.86 -20.57
C GLN A 22 -12.94 -9.33 -20.39
N ARG A 23 -13.66 -8.64 -21.29
CA ARG A 23 -13.85 -7.16 -21.33
C ARG A 23 -12.58 -6.39 -21.75
N GLY A 24 -11.92 -6.86 -22.81
CA GLY A 24 -10.56 -6.49 -23.27
C GLY A 24 -10.23 -5.02 -23.57
N ILE A 25 -11.16 -4.07 -23.40
CA ILE A 25 -10.87 -2.64 -23.51
C ILE A 25 -11.57 -1.88 -22.38
N TYR A 26 -10.77 -1.37 -21.44
CA TYR A 26 -11.22 -0.40 -20.46
C TYR A 26 -10.73 0.99 -20.88
N GLN A 27 -11.65 1.89 -21.24
CA GLN A 27 -11.27 3.27 -21.56
C GLN A 27 -10.93 4.00 -20.26
N GLN A 28 -9.68 4.44 -20.14
CA GLN A 28 -9.25 5.31 -19.04
C GLN A 28 -9.15 6.76 -19.54
N PRO A 29 -9.56 7.75 -18.73
CA PRO A 29 -9.32 9.15 -19.05
C PRO A 29 -7.81 9.38 -19.19
N LYS A 30 -7.40 10.17 -20.20
CA LYS A 30 -5.98 10.44 -20.49
C LYS A 30 -5.22 11.06 -19.29
N TYR A 31 -5.93 11.78 -18.43
CA TYR A 31 -5.40 12.42 -17.23
C TYR A 31 -6.36 12.16 -16.05
N PRO A 32 -6.31 10.97 -15.42
CA PRO A 32 -7.15 10.71 -14.27
C PRO A 32 -6.74 11.64 -13.12
N LYS A 33 -7.72 12.10 -12.35
CA LYS A 33 -7.46 12.78 -11.07
C LYS A 33 -6.82 11.76 -10.13
N ARG A 34 -5.73 12.15 -9.46
CA ARG A 34 -4.98 11.28 -8.55
C ARG A 34 -4.81 11.99 -7.21
N LEU A 35 -4.93 11.22 -6.13
CA LEU A 35 -4.52 11.63 -4.80
C LEU A 35 -3.39 10.72 -4.35
N ILE A 36 -2.39 11.30 -3.68
CA ILE A 36 -1.38 10.53 -2.98
C ILE A 36 -1.84 10.38 -1.53
N VAL A 37 -1.84 9.15 -1.05
CA VAL A 37 -2.21 8.81 0.32
C VAL A 37 -1.07 8.03 0.94
N TRP A 38 -0.60 8.49 2.09
CA TRP A 38 0.23 7.68 2.97
C TRP A 38 -0.64 7.09 4.09
N LEU A 39 -0.41 5.82 4.39
CA LEU A 39 -1.17 5.10 5.41
C LEU A 39 -0.25 4.12 6.14
N GLY A 40 -0.30 4.14 7.47
CA GLY A 40 0.30 3.14 8.33
C GLY A 40 -0.73 2.12 8.82
N THR A 41 -0.29 0.93 9.21
CA THR A 41 -1.18 -0.08 9.84
C THR A 41 -0.44 -0.94 10.84
N SER A 42 -1.18 -1.48 11.81
CA SER A 42 -0.72 -2.46 12.77
C SER A 42 -1.88 -3.37 13.21
N LYS A 43 -1.62 -4.31 14.13
CA LYS A 43 -2.68 -5.11 14.76
C LYS A 43 -3.76 -4.24 15.44
N ASN A 44 -3.44 -3.00 15.79
CA ASN A 44 -4.40 -2.09 16.41
C ASN A 44 -5.32 -1.39 15.40
N GLY A 45 -5.08 -1.56 14.09
CA GLY A 45 -5.88 -1.00 13.00
C GLY A 45 -5.08 -0.11 12.06
N LEU A 46 -5.77 0.51 11.09
CA LEU A 46 -5.22 1.56 10.24
C LEU A 46 -4.92 2.83 11.05
N ARG A 47 -3.85 3.53 10.67
CA ARG A 47 -3.45 4.81 11.24
C ARG A 47 -4.15 5.97 10.54
N SER A 48 -4.05 7.15 11.15
CA SER A 48 -4.49 8.41 10.53
C SER A 48 -3.80 8.58 9.17
N PRO A 49 -4.53 8.63 8.04
CA PRO A 49 -3.93 8.80 6.73
C PRO A 49 -3.37 10.21 6.58
N ILE A 50 -2.29 10.35 5.81
CA ILE A 50 -1.87 11.63 5.26
C ILE A 50 -2.33 11.67 3.82
N ILE A 51 -3.27 12.57 3.51
CA ILE A 51 -3.75 12.78 2.16
C ILE A 51 -3.12 14.07 1.63
N PHE A 52 -2.31 13.92 0.60
CA PHE A 52 -1.60 15.03 -0.03
C PHE A 52 -2.54 15.78 -0.97
N LYS A 53 -2.27 17.08 -1.17
CA LYS A 53 -3.06 17.88 -2.11
C LYS A 53 -2.83 17.39 -3.55
N PRO A 54 -3.77 17.69 -4.47
CA PRO A 54 -3.56 17.44 -5.88
C PRO A 54 -2.21 18.00 -6.35
N ASP A 55 -1.52 17.23 -7.21
CA ASP A 55 -0.22 17.54 -7.81
C ASP A 55 0.98 17.59 -6.85
N GLU A 56 0.79 17.36 -5.55
CA GLU A 56 1.92 17.11 -4.64
C GLU A 56 2.58 15.76 -4.97
N THR A 57 3.90 15.70 -4.80
CA THR A 57 4.69 14.48 -4.97
C THR A 57 5.47 14.22 -3.68
N ILE A 58 5.61 12.96 -3.29
CA ILE A 58 6.46 12.57 -2.17
C ILE A 58 7.91 12.57 -2.65
N SER A 59 8.65 13.62 -2.29
CA SER A 59 10.11 13.62 -2.32
C SER A 59 10.68 13.04 -1.02
N HIS A 60 11.98 12.74 -0.97
CA HIS A 60 12.63 12.33 0.28
C HIS A 60 12.52 13.38 1.40
N LYS A 61 12.52 14.69 1.05
CA LYS A 61 12.39 15.76 2.05
C LYS A 61 11.03 15.73 2.72
N ASN A 62 9.96 15.72 1.91
CA ASN A 62 8.59 15.62 2.40
C ASN A 62 8.36 14.29 3.15
N TYR A 63 9.00 13.21 2.69
CA TYR A 63 8.98 11.94 3.38
C TYR A 63 9.55 12.04 4.80
N ILE A 64 10.70 12.70 4.97
CA ILE A 64 11.34 12.88 6.28
C ILE A 64 10.56 13.87 7.16
N GLU A 65 10.22 15.03 6.63
CA GLU A 65 9.66 16.16 7.39
C GLU A 65 8.21 15.94 7.81
N VAL A 66 7.45 15.14 7.05
CA VAL A 66 6.01 14.93 7.29
C VAL A 66 5.70 13.48 7.61
N ILE A 67 6.05 12.56 6.70
CA ILE A 67 5.60 11.17 6.82
C ILE A 67 6.31 10.45 7.97
N LEU A 68 7.64 10.53 8.06
CA LEU A 68 8.41 9.82 9.07
C LEU A 68 8.14 10.36 10.48
N GLN A 69 7.99 11.68 10.63
CA GLN A 69 7.56 12.30 11.89
C GLN A 69 6.20 11.76 12.36
N HIS A 70 5.23 11.73 11.45
CA HIS A 70 3.88 11.22 11.74
C HIS A 70 3.90 9.71 12.04
N ALA A 71 4.68 8.94 11.29
CA ALA A 71 4.80 7.50 11.47
C ALA A 71 5.42 7.14 12.83
N GLN A 72 6.46 7.87 13.26
CA GLN A 72 7.07 7.69 14.56
C GLN A 72 6.07 8.00 15.68
N ALA A 73 5.45 9.18 15.65
CA ALA A 73 4.52 9.61 16.70
C ALA A 73 3.32 8.65 16.85
N GLU A 74 2.70 8.23 15.73
CA GLU A 74 1.61 7.25 15.77
C GLU A 74 2.11 5.89 16.26
N GLY A 75 3.29 5.44 15.82
CA GLY A 75 3.90 4.18 16.25
C GLY A 75 4.10 4.12 17.76
N GLU A 76 4.79 5.12 18.31
CA GLU A 76 5.06 5.24 19.75
C GLU A 76 3.76 5.32 20.56
N GLN A 77 2.80 6.14 20.12
CA GLN A 77 1.51 6.29 20.80
C GLN A 77 0.74 4.96 20.93
N LEU A 78 0.82 4.09 19.94
CA LEU A 78 -0.06 2.93 19.82
C LEU A 78 0.58 1.59 20.20
N LEU A 79 1.89 1.50 20.01
CA LEU A 79 2.66 0.27 20.15
C LEU A 79 3.76 0.42 21.22
N GLY A 80 3.95 1.63 21.76
CA GLY A 80 5.10 1.98 22.58
C GLY A 80 6.39 2.01 21.77
N ASP A 81 7.52 2.13 22.45
CA ASP A 81 8.83 2.35 21.81
C ASP A 81 9.41 1.09 21.12
N ASN A 82 8.71 -0.03 21.16
CA ASN A 82 9.22 -1.33 20.70
C ASN A 82 8.54 -1.85 19.41
N PHE A 83 8.06 -0.94 18.55
CA PHE A 83 7.52 -1.34 17.25
C PHE A 83 8.63 -1.45 16.20
N ILE A 84 8.38 -2.28 15.18
CA ILE A 84 9.22 -2.38 14.00
C ILE A 84 8.57 -1.57 12.89
N PHE A 85 9.27 -0.56 12.39
CA PHE A 85 8.86 0.17 11.20
C PHE A 85 9.27 -0.58 9.94
N GLN A 86 8.31 -0.81 9.04
CA GLN A 86 8.54 -1.47 7.75
C GLN A 86 8.01 -0.58 6.62
N GLN A 87 8.79 -0.48 5.55
CA GLN A 87 8.46 0.24 4.32
C GLN A 87 8.88 -0.58 3.09
N ASP A 88 8.38 -0.20 1.90
CA ASP A 88 8.83 -0.78 0.63
C ASP A 88 10.03 0.00 0.06
N HIS A 89 10.47 -0.39 -1.15
CA HIS A 89 11.60 0.22 -1.83
C HIS A 89 11.23 1.41 -2.74
N ALA A 90 10.18 2.17 -2.41
CA ALA A 90 9.90 3.40 -3.16
C ALA A 90 11.09 4.36 -3.07
N THR A 91 11.31 5.16 -4.12
CA THR A 91 12.49 6.06 -4.22
C THR A 91 12.71 6.96 -3.00
N PRO A 92 11.68 7.57 -2.37
CA PRO A 92 11.87 8.34 -1.14
C PRO A 92 12.34 7.48 0.04
N HIS A 93 11.87 6.23 0.15
CA HIS A 93 12.16 5.31 1.25
C HIS A 93 13.61 4.81 1.21
N THR A 94 14.18 4.68 0.00
CA THR A 94 15.56 4.23 -0.20
C THR A 94 16.57 5.38 -0.29
N HIS A 95 16.12 6.63 -0.13
CA HIS A 95 17.03 7.77 -0.16
C HIS A 95 17.96 7.74 1.06
N ARG A 96 19.25 8.08 0.85
CA ARG A 96 20.28 8.02 1.89
C ARG A 96 19.88 8.77 3.17
N GLU A 97 19.29 9.96 3.02
CA GLU A 97 18.87 10.79 4.15
C GLU A 97 17.64 10.22 4.87
N SER A 98 16.74 9.56 4.14
CA SER A 98 15.56 8.92 4.74
C SER A 98 15.94 7.68 5.54
N LEU A 99 16.89 6.89 5.02
CA LEU A 99 17.44 5.74 5.74
C LEU A 99 18.21 6.18 7.00
N ALA A 100 19.07 7.20 6.89
CA ALA A 100 19.78 7.76 8.04
C ALA A 100 18.80 8.26 9.12
N TRP A 101 17.74 8.97 8.72
CA TRP A 101 16.70 9.39 9.66
C TRP A 101 16.05 8.19 10.36
N CYS A 102 15.69 7.14 9.63
CA CYS A 102 15.10 5.93 10.21
C CYS A 102 16.04 5.25 11.22
N GLU A 103 17.31 5.11 10.87
CA GLU A 103 18.32 4.50 11.75
C GLU A 103 18.58 5.31 13.02
N GLU A 104 18.50 6.64 12.94
CA GLU A 104 18.73 7.54 14.07
C GLU A 104 17.51 7.69 15.00
N ASN A 105 16.29 7.63 14.45
CA ASN A 105 15.07 8.02 15.18
C ASN A 105 14.15 6.84 15.53
N LEU A 106 14.23 5.71 14.81
CA LEU A 106 13.37 4.56 15.05
C LEU A 106 14.13 3.46 15.80
N THR A 107 13.59 3.02 16.93
CA THR A 107 14.21 1.97 17.76
C THR A 107 14.40 0.67 16.99
N PHE A 108 13.41 0.28 16.18
CA PHE A 108 13.54 -0.85 15.26
C PHE A 108 13.03 -0.48 13.87
N PHE A 109 13.93 -0.51 12.90
CA PHE A 109 13.65 -0.28 11.49
C PHE A 109 14.01 -1.54 10.67
N LEU A 110 13.10 -1.95 9.79
CA LEU A 110 13.34 -3.02 8.83
C LEU A 110 13.97 -2.43 7.57
N ASP A 111 15.30 -2.42 7.56
CA ASP A 111 16.10 -1.89 6.44
C ASP A 111 15.90 -2.65 5.11
N ASN A 112 16.42 -2.05 4.04
CA ASN A 112 16.35 -2.59 2.68
C ASN A 112 17.13 -3.89 2.47
N HIS A 113 18.01 -4.29 3.41
CA HIS A 113 18.71 -5.58 3.35
C HIS A 113 17.84 -6.70 3.93
N ARG A 114 16.92 -6.37 4.85
CA ARG A 114 16.00 -7.32 5.48
C ARG A 114 14.67 -7.42 4.75
N TRP A 115 14.22 -6.33 4.11
CA TRP A 115 13.04 -6.37 3.25
C TRP A 115 13.43 -6.79 1.82
N PRO A 116 12.83 -7.83 1.23
CA PRO A 116 13.17 -8.25 -0.13
C PRO A 116 12.62 -7.26 -1.19
N PRO A 117 13.37 -6.97 -2.27
CA PRO A 117 12.89 -6.13 -3.36
C PRO A 117 11.68 -6.75 -4.07
N ASN A 118 10.84 -5.90 -4.67
CA ASN A 118 9.64 -6.30 -5.44
C ASN A 118 8.66 -7.24 -4.71
N SER A 119 8.63 -7.19 -3.37
CA SER A 119 7.83 -8.11 -2.54
C SER A 119 6.54 -7.47 -2.04
N LEU A 120 5.71 -6.99 -2.96
CA LEU A 120 4.39 -6.43 -2.63
C LEU A 120 3.50 -7.47 -1.93
N ASP A 121 3.66 -8.75 -2.29
CA ASP A 121 2.96 -9.90 -1.70
C ASP A 121 3.23 -10.09 -0.20
N LEU A 122 4.25 -9.41 0.35
CA LEU A 122 4.59 -9.41 1.77
C LEU A 122 4.10 -8.17 2.52
N ASN A 123 3.74 -7.09 1.83
CA ASN A 123 3.27 -5.88 2.50
C ASN A 123 1.73 -5.87 2.57
N VAL A 124 1.19 -5.92 3.79
CA VAL A 124 -0.26 -5.96 4.05
C VAL A 124 -1.00 -4.77 3.46
N LEU A 125 -0.34 -3.62 3.31
CA LEU A 125 -0.94 -2.48 2.64
C LEU A 125 -1.27 -2.82 1.18
N HIS A 126 -0.38 -3.54 0.50
CA HIS A 126 -0.53 -3.87 -0.93
C HIS A 126 -1.42 -5.08 -1.19
N TYR A 127 -1.24 -6.20 -0.46
CA TYR A 127 -2.02 -7.41 -0.77
C TYR A 127 -3.44 -7.41 -0.17
N TYR A 128 -3.78 -6.41 0.65
CA TYR A 128 -5.10 -6.36 1.29
C TYR A 128 -5.66 -4.94 1.45
N VAL A 129 -4.95 -4.02 2.11
CA VAL A 129 -5.56 -2.77 2.58
C VAL A 129 -6.03 -1.88 1.43
N TRP A 130 -5.21 -1.69 0.39
CA TRP A 130 -5.60 -0.86 -0.75
C TRP A 130 -6.80 -1.42 -1.49
N ASP A 131 -6.85 -2.74 -1.72
CA ASP A 131 -8.01 -3.41 -2.30
C ASP A 131 -9.26 -3.24 -1.43
N ALA A 132 -9.14 -3.40 -0.11
CA ALA A 132 -10.24 -3.21 0.82
C ALA A 132 -10.77 -1.76 0.79
N ILE A 133 -9.87 -0.76 0.73
CA ILE A 133 -10.24 0.65 0.60
C ILE A 133 -11.01 0.87 -0.69
N THR A 134 -10.48 0.43 -1.84
CA THR A 134 -11.13 0.62 -3.14
C THR A 134 -12.49 -0.08 -3.23
N ASN A 135 -12.63 -1.30 -2.68
CA ASN A 135 -13.92 -1.99 -2.61
C ASN A 135 -14.94 -1.26 -1.72
N ASN A 136 -14.45 -0.51 -0.73
CA ASN A 136 -15.25 0.31 0.16
C ASN A 136 -15.45 1.74 -0.36
N MET A 137 -15.03 2.07 -1.59
CA MET A 137 -15.32 3.35 -2.24
C MET A 137 -16.54 3.22 -3.15
N GLN A 138 -17.28 4.31 -3.31
CA GLN A 138 -18.30 4.45 -4.37
C GLN A 138 -17.65 5.17 -5.54
N CYS A 139 -16.85 4.45 -6.33
CA CYS A 139 -16.07 5.02 -7.42
C CYS A 139 -16.94 5.72 -8.48
N ASP A 140 -18.20 5.31 -8.63
CA ASP A 140 -19.20 5.95 -9.50
C ASP A 140 -19.60 7.37 -9.06
N LYS A 141 -19.39 7.70 -7.77
CA LYS A 141 -19.68 9.02 -7.20
C LYS A 141 -18.51 9.99 -7.29
N VAL A 142 -17.31 9.50 -7.61
CA VAL A 142 -16.10 10.33 -7.71
C VAL A 142 -16.12 11.15 -8.99
N LYS A 143 -16.18 12.48 -8.85
CA LYS A 143 -16.25 13.43 -9.98
C LYS A 143 -15.12 14.46 -9.93
N ASP A 144 -14.58 14.70 -8.75
CA ASP A 144 -13.60 15.73 -8.44
C ASP A 144 -12.69 15.32 -7.27
N TYR A 145 -11.76 16.20 -6.93
CA TYR A 145 -10.79 15.93 -5.87
C TYR A 145 -11.46 15.84 -4.50
N ASP A 146 -12.52 16.61 -4.26
CA ASP A 146 -13.26 16.60 -2.99
C ASP A 146 -14.00 15.27 -2.82
N SER A 147 -14.77 14.86 -3.83
CA SER A 147 -15.43 13.54 -3.83
C SER A 147 -14.44 12.36 -3.81
N LEU A 148 -13.27 12.50 -4.45
CA LEU A 148 -12.21 11.49 -4.37
C LEU A 148 -11.63 11.40 -2.95
N ASN A 149 -11.41 12.54 -2.29
CA ASN A 149 -10.92 12.59 -0.92
C ASN A 149 -11.96 12.03 0.07
N ASP A 150 -13.23 12.38 -0.11
CA ASP A 150 -14.35 11.90 0.71
C ASP A 150 -14.54 10.39 0.59
N GLU A 151 -14.54 9.86 -0.64
CA GLU A 151 -14.66 8.42 -0.87
C GLU A 151 -13.40 7.68 -0.41
N THR A 152 -12.20 8.22 -0.59
CA THR A 152 -10.96 7.64 -0.03
C THR A 152 -11.06 7.53 1.49
N SER A 153 -11.49 8.61 2.15
CA SER A 153 -11.71 8.64 3.59
C SER A 153 -12.80 7.66 4.03
N ARG A 154 -13.86 7.51 3.22
CA ARG A 154 -14.90 6.48 3.43
C ARG A 154 -14.29 5.08 3.34
N GLY A 155 -13.52 4.80 2.30
CA GLY A 155 -12.88 3.51 2.06
C GLY A 155 -12.01 3.09 3.24
N ILE A 156 -11.17 4.01 3.73
CA ILE A 156 -10.31 3.81 4.91
C ILE A 156 -11.14 3.50 6.17
N ARG A 157 -12.18 4.29 6.46
CA ARG A 157 -13.04 4.09 7.64
C ARG A 157 -13.78 2.75 7.64
N HIS A 158 -14.07 2.20 6.46
CA HIS A 158 -14.85 0.96 6.32
C HIS A 158 -13.98 -0.29 6.18
N VAL A 159 -12.64 -0.18 6.23
CA VAL A 159 -11.78 -1.37 6.29
C VAL A 159 -12.07 -2.16 7.56
N PRO A 160 -12.56 -3.42 7.45
CA PRO A 160 -12.91 -4.20 8.64
C PRO A 160 -11.67 -4.54 9.46
N LYS A 161 -11.68 -4.21 10.76
CA LYS A 161 -10.54 -4.51 11.65
C LYS A 161 -10.26 -6.01 11.75
N SER A 162 -11.30 -6.85 11.72
CA SER A 162 -11.18 -8.31 11.74
C SER A 162 -10.39 -8.85 10.54
N ASP A 163 -10.65 -8.29 9.37
CA ASP A 163 -10.07 -8.78 8.12
C ASP A 163 -8.65 -8.23 7.94
N LEU A 164 -8.40 -7.02 8.43
CA LEU A 164 -7.04 -6.48 8.58
C LEU A 164 -6.20 -7.34 9.52
N LEU A 165 -6.73 -7.70 10.69
CA LEU A 165 -6.04 -8.56 11.65
C LEU A 165 -5.71 -9.92 11.05
N ARG A 166 -6.69 -10.57 10.42
CA ARG A 166 -6.48 -11.85 9.73
C ARG A 166 -5.43 -11.75 8.63
N SER A 167 -5.42 -10.64 7.90
CA SER A 167 -4.42 -10.37 6.86
C SER A 167 -3.02 -10.24 7.45
N ILE A 168 -2.86 -9.50 8.56
CA ILE A 168 -1.59 -9.39 9.28
C ILE A 168 -1.13 -10.74 9.81
N GLU A 169 -2.01 -11.54 10.40
CA GLU A 169 -1.69 -12.89 10.90
C GLU A 169 -1.29 -13.84 9.77
N ASN A 170 -1.84 -13.65 8.58
CA ASN A 170 -1.48 -14.42 7.38
C ASN A 170 -0.06 -14.11 6.86
N TRP A 171 0.59 -13.04 7.33
CA TRP A 171 1.94 -12.66 6.90
C TRP A 171 2.96 -13.79 7.09
N LEU A 172 2.91 -14.51 8.21
CA LEU A 172 3.82 -15.64 8.46
C LEU A 172 3.59 -16.77 7.45
N HIS A 173 2.35 -17.08 7.12
CA HIS A 173 2.03 -18.10 6.11
C HIS A 173 2.54 -17.70 4.73
N ARG A 174 2.46 -16.41 4.36
CA ARG A 174 3.01 -15.88 3.11
C ARG A 174 4.53 -16.07 3.05
N ILE A 175 5.26 -15.77 4.14
CA ILE A 175 6.71 -16.01 4.21
C ILE A 175 7.04 -17.49 4.09
N LEU A 176 6.36 -18.35 4.86
CA LEU A 176 6.60 -19.80 4.82
C LEU A 176 6.35 -20.37 3.42
N PHE A 177 5.33 -19.85 2.72
CA PHE A 177 5.08 -20.21 1.33
C PHE A 177 6.24 -19.80 0.43
N ILE A 178 6.71 -18.55 0.50
CA ILE A 178 7.84 -18.05 -0.31
C ILE A 178 9.11 -18.88 -0.07
N LEU A 179 9.39 -19.22 1.20
CA LEU A 179 10.53 -20.08 1.54
C LEU A 179 10.40 -21.47 0.92
N LYS A 180 9.21 -22.08 1.04
CA LYS A 180 8.92 -23.41 0.48
C LYS A 180 9.01 -23.43 -1.05
N THR A 181 8.59 -22.35 -1.70
CA THR A 181 8.56 -22.23 -3.16
C THR A 181 9.83 -21.59 -3.74
N LYS A 182 10.85 -21.32 -2.90
CA LYS A 182 12.13 -20.73 -3.30
C LYS A 182 11.96 -19.37 -4.02
N GLY A 183 11.07 -18.53 -3.51
CA GLY A 183 10.87 -17.17 -4.02
C GLY A 183 9.71 -16.99 -5.00
N ALA A 184 8.79 -17.95 -5.12
CA ALA A 184 7.63 -17.78 -6.00
C ALA A 184 6.62 -16.75 -5.44
N PHE A 185 5.92 -16.07 -6.34
CA PHE A 185 4.84 -15.13 -6.01
C PHE A 185 3.72 -15.79 -5.20
N VAL A 186 3.14 -15.02 -4.27
CA VAL A 186 2.02 -15.48 -3.45
C VAL A 186 0.71 -14.95 -4.04
N LYS A 187 -0.22 -15.86 -4.32
CA LYS A 187 -1.56 -15.50 -4.80
C LYS A 187 -2.48 -15.11 -3.64
#